data_AF-X1TM12-F1
#
_entry.id   AF-X1TM12-F1
#
_cell.length_a   1.000
_cell.length_b   1.000
_cell.length_c   1.000
_cell.angle_alpha   90.00
_cell.angle_beta   90.00
_cell.angle_gamma   90.00
#
_symmetry.space_group_name_H-M   'P 1'
#
loop_
_entity.id
_entity.type
_entity.pdbx_description
1 polymer ?
#
loop_
_entity_poly.entity_id
_entity_poly.type
_entity_poly.pdbx_seq_one_letter_code
_entity_poly.pdbx_strand_id
1 'polypeptide(L)'
;NQIYIADNFSSPDIYFCAVQDGTLGLGLYSSTVFQGIYQDNIEFDPLFTDPVSGRGVQSAAPDADWSVLSNSPCINSGNPDLTGLNIPSIDIRDNERVSHGRIDMGAIETSISRINVSGTIPADSAMVADTIFVTGDIFVPDGVTLTISPGSLVLFDGHYKIDVKGTLLAVGTSSDTIFFRVQNSTGFSNFESTDGSWDGIYLNNGPNGANGAMNDNDSSLLVYCSISYAKTEGNGAAMSLVYFSKVRIEHSVIENNGTIVSSNFLGGGIYLEHSGPYINFCRFSHNSSS
;
A
#
# COMPACT_ATOMS: atom_id res chain seq x y z
N ASN A 1 -14.14 -3.81 -25.46
CA ASN A 1 -15.16 -3.74 -24.41
C ASN A 1 -15.25 -5.08 -23.73
N GLN A 2 -14.83 -5.14 -22.46
CA GLN A 2 -14.84 -6.34 -21.62
C GLN A 2 -16.26 -6.66 -21.14
N ILE A 3 -16.97 -5.62 -20.70
CA ILE A 3 -18.37 -5.67 -20.27
C ILE A 3 -19.13 -4.66 -21.12
N TYR A 4 -20.33 -5.01 -21.59
CA TYR A 4 -21.18 -4.10 -22.34
C TYR A 4 -22.46 -3.77 -21.56
N ILE A 5 -22.72 -2.48 -21.35
CA ILE A 5 -23.86 -1.97 -20.62
C ILE A 5 -24.82 -1.31 -21.61
N ALA A 6 -25.94 -1.98 -21.86
CA ALA A 6 -26.87 -1.63 -22.93
C ALA A 6 -27.81 -0.47 -22.56
N ASP A 7 -28.09 -0.27 -21.27
CA ASP A 7 -29.06 0.72 -20.79
C ASP A 7 -28.73 1.21 -19.38
N ASN A 8 -29.39 2.29 -18.96
CA ASN A 8 -29.24 2.87 -17.63
C ASN A 8 -29.92 2.04 -16.52
N PHE A 9 -30.58 0.92 -16.85
CA PHE A 9 -31.14 -0.01 -15.85
C PHE A 9 -30.16 -1.14 -15.51
N SER A 10 -29.09 -1.27 -16.29
CA SER A 10 -28.00 -2.20 -16.10
C SER A 10 -26.84 -1.46 -15.44
N SER A 11 -26.66 -1.59 -14.14
CA SER A 11 -25.58 -0.94 -13.40
C SER A 11 -25.02 -1.90 -12.36
N PRO A 12 -24.26 -2.91 -12.80
CA PRO A 12 -23.62 -3.82 -11.86
C PRO A 12 -22.56 -3.05 -11.07
N ASP A 13 -22.49 -3.32 -9.78
CA ASP A 13 -21.31 -2.94 -9.01
C ASP A 13 -20.18 -3.94 -9.32
N ILE A 14 -18.97 -3.42 -9.53
CA ILE A 14 -17.79 -4.18 -9.94
C ILE A 14 -16.71 -3.98 -8.88
N TYR A 15 -16.38 -5.05 -8.19
CA TYR A 15 -15.39 -5.07 -7.12
C TYR A 15 -14.35 -6.16 -7.35
N PHE A 16 -13.10 -5.92 -6.95
CA PHE A 16 -12.04 -6.94 -6.92
C PHE A 16 -11.89 -7.71 -8.24
N CYS A 17 -12.03 -7.00 -9.36
CA CYS A 17 -11.93 -7.56 -10.72
C CYS A 17 -10.71 -7.02 -11.47
N ALA A 18 -10.12 -7.89 -12.29
CA ALA A 18 -9.12 -7.51 -13.28
C ALA A 18 -9.87 -7.14 -14.57
N VAL A 19 -10.00 -5.83 -14.83
CA VAL A 19 -10.72 -5.33 -15.99
C VAL A 19 -9.73 -4.62 -16.90
N GLN A 20 -9.38 -5.27 -18.01
CA GLN A 20 -8.53 -4.67 -19.03
C GLN A 20 -9.11 -3.32 -19.47
N ASP A 21 -8.25 -2.29 -19.51
CA ASP A 21 -8.56 -0.90 -19.81
C ASP A 21 -9.44 -0.21 -18.74
N GLY A 22 -9.57 -0.79 -17.55
CA GLY A 22 -10.29 -0.20 -16.42
C GLY A 22 -11.75 0.16 -16.77
N THR A 23 -12.16 1.38 -16.44
CA THR A 23 -13.50 1.88 -16.80
C THR A 23 -13.68 2.13 -18.31
N LEU A 24 -12.60 2.34 -19.07
CA LEU A 24 -12.65 2.42 -20.53
C LEU A 24 -12.94 1.04 -21.17
N GLY A 25 -12.66 -0.04 -20.44
CA GLY A 25 -13.05 -1.40 -20.79
C GLY A 25 -14.57 -1.63 -20.75
N LEU A 26 -15.33 -0.76 -20.08
CA LEU A 26 -16.80 -0.80 -20.02
C LEU A 26 -17.37 -0.16 -21.28
N GLY A 27 -17.89 -0.99 -22.19
CA GLY A 27 -18.61 -0.52 -23.35
C GLY A 27 -19.99 -0.02 -22.98
N LEU A 28 -20.30 1.24 -23.28
CA LEU A 28 -21.61 1.83 -23.02
C LEU A 28 -22.36 2.05 -24.34
N TYR A 29 -23.67 1.77 -24.35
CA TYR A 29 -24.54 2.31 -25.40
C TYR A 29 -24.51 3.85 -25.35
N SER A 30 -24.72 4.53 -26.48
CA SER A 30 -24.40 5.97 -26.64
C SER A 30 -25.14 6.92 -25.69
N SER A 31 -26.28 6.50 -25.13
CA SER A 31 -27.08 7.26 -24.16
C SER A 31 -26.98 6.72 -22.73
N THR A 32 -26.06 5.78 -22.49
CA THR A 32 -25.92 5.07 -21.22
C THR A 32 -24.76 5.62 -20.42
N VAL A 33 -24.96 5.76 -19.11
CA VAL A 33 -23.91 6.12 -18.14
C VAL A 33 -23.76 4.97 -17.16
N PHE A 34 -22.53 4.59 -16.84
CA PHE A 34 -22.28 3.63 -15.77
C PHE A 34 -22.62 4.25 -14.41
N GLN A 35 -23.59 3.69 -13.70
CA GLN A 35 -24.04 4.18 -12.38
C GLN A 35 -23.67 3.24 -11.23
N GLY A 36 -23.06 2.09 -11.53
CA GLY A 36 -22.58 1.16 -10.52
C GLY A 36 -21.33 1.68 -9.81
N ILE A 37 -20.97 1.00 -8.73
CA ILE A 37 -19.71 1.21 -8.03
C ILE A 37 -18.60 0.48 -8.79
N TYR A 38 -17.46 1.14 -8.99
CA TYR A 38 -16.24 0.53 -9.54
C TYR A 38 -15.11 0.75 -8.55
N GLN A 39 -14.80 -0.27 -7.75
CA GLN A 39 -13.91 -0.12 -6.60
C GLN A 39 -12.99 -1.34 -6.47
N ASP A 40 -11.74 -1.14 -6.04
CA ASP A 40 -10.76 -2.21 -5.78
C ASP A 40 -10.50 -3.13 -6.99
N ASN A 41 -10.65 -2.58 -8.21
CA ASN A 41 -10.36 -3.27 -9.46
C ASN A 41 -8.94 -2.95 -9.94
N ILE A 42 -8.34 -3.87 -10.67
CA ILE A 42 -7.04 -3.67 -11.32
C ILE A 42 -7.21 -3.52 -12.83
N GLU A 43 -6.53 -2.55 -13.42
CA GLU A 43 -6.53 -2.28 -14.87
C GLU A 43 -5.24 -2.73 -15.57
N PHE A 44 -4.24 -3.12 -14.78
CA PHE A 44 -2.94 -3.60 -15.25
C PHE A 44 -2.99 -5.05 -15.71
N ASP A 45 -2.00 -5.42 -16.52
CA ASP A 45 -1.80 -6.81 -16.93
C ASP A 45 -1.70 -7.72 -15.70
N PRO A 46 -2.53 -8.78 -15.58
CA PRO A 46 -2.43 -9.79 -14.53
C PRO A 46 -1.08 -10.52 -14.47
N LEU A 47 -0.25 -10.43 -15.51
CA LEU A 47 1.05 -11.11 -15.59
C LEU A 47 0.92 -12.62 -15.40
N PHE A 48 0.07 -13.27 -16.21
CA PHE A 48 -0.02 -14.73 -16.24
C PHE A 48 1.31 -15.35 -16.72
N THR A 49 1.63 -16.54 -16.19
CA THR A 49 2.91 -17.22 -16.41
C THR A 49 3.04 -17.75 -17.84
N ASP A 50 2.03 -18.45 -18.36
CA ASP A 50 1.99 -18.92 -19.75
C ASP A 50 0.53 -18.98 -20.26
N PRO A 51 -0.11 -17.81 -20.48
CA PRO A 51 -1.48 -17.74 -20.96
C PRO A 51 -1.53 -18.07 -22.46
N VAL A 52 -2.68 -18.55 -22.93
CA VAL A 52 -2.96 -18.57 -24.38
C VAL A 52 -3.23 -17.16 -24.90
N SER A 53 -2.71 -16.85 -26.08
CA SER A 53 -2.91 -15.53 -26.74
C SER A 53 -4.29 -15.36 -27.41
N GLY A 54 -5.05 -16.45 -27.55
CA GLY A 54 -6.36 -16.47 -28.19
C GLY A 54 -7.51 -16.28 -27.20
N ARG A 55 -8.60 -15.65 -27.65
CA ARG A 55 -9.87 -15.51 -26.91
C ARG A 55 -10.97 -16.41 -27.50
N GLY A 56 -11.86 -16.91 -26.66
CA GLY A 56 -13.04 -17.68 -27.09
C GLY A 56 -12.80 -19.18 -27.30
N VAL A 57 -13.78 -19.84 -27.94
CA VAL A 57 -13.96 -21.30 -28.03
C VAL A 57 -12.89 -22.08 -28.82
N GLN A 58 -11.87 -21.41 -29.37
CA GLN A 58 -10.82 -22.03 -30.18
C GLN A 58 -9.45 -22.07 -29.50
N SER A 59 -9.39 -21.71 -28.22
CA SER A 59 -8.15 -21.67 -27.46
C SER A 59 -8.02 -22.90 -26.57
N ALA A 60 -6.80 -23.43 -26.42
CA ALA A 60 -6.44 -24.41 -25.39
C ALA A 60 -6.41 -23.76 -23.99
N ALA A 61 -7.28 -22.77 -23.74
CA ALA A 61 -7.34 -22.01 -22.50
C ALA A 61 -7.45 -22.91 -21.26
N PRO A 62 -8.25 -23.99 -21.24
CA PRO A 62 -8.31 -24.85 -20.06
C PRO A 62 -6.97 -25.50 -19.68
N ASP A 63 -6.05 -25.64 -20.63
CA ASP A 63 -4.75 -26.31 -20.44
C ASP A 63 -3.59 -25.31 -20.22
N ALA A 64 -3.86 -24.00 -20.29
CA ALA A 64 -2.84 -22.96 -20.16
C ALA A 64 -2.46 -22.70 -18.69
N ASP A 65 -1.26 -22.16 -18.47
CA ASP A 65 -0.83 -21.75 -17.14
C ASP A 65 -1.33 -20.34 -16.80
N TRP A 66 -2.49 -20.31 -16.14
CA TRP A 66 -3.09 -19.08 -15.62
C TRP A 66 -2.63 -18.69 -14.22
N SER A 67 -1.58 -19.33 -13.67
CA SER A 67 -0.95 -18.77 -12.47
C SER A 67 -0.26 -17.45 -12.83
N VAL A 68 -0.08 -16.59 -11.83
CA VAL A 68 0.51 -15.28 -12.04
C VAL A 68 1.98 -15.24 -11.62
N LEU A 69 2.76 -14.38 -12.26
CA LEU A 69 4.15 -14.11 -11.88
C LEU A 69 4.21 -13.46 -10.48
N SER A 70 5.34 -13.60 -9.78
CA SER A 70 5.52 -13.10 -8.41
C SER A 70 5.45 -11.58 -8.26
N ASN A 71 5.41 -10.83 -9.37
CA ASN A 71 5.22 -9.38 -9.37
C ASN A 71 3.84 -8.97 -9.92
N SER A 72 2.90 -9.90 -10.00
CA SER A 72 1.55 -9.65 -10.48
C SER A 72 0.75 -8.73 -9.55
N PRO A 73 -0.04 -7.80 -10.11
CA PRO A 73 -0.96 -6.97 -9.33
C PRO A 73 -2.16 -7.76 -8.77
N CYS A 74 -2.39 -9.00 -9.24
CA CYS A 74 -3.46 -9.86 -8.73
C CYS A 74 -3.14 -10.45 -7.35
N ILE A 75 -1.86 -10.52 -6.99
CA ILE A 75 -1.42 -11.15 -5.74
C ILE A 75 -1.94 -10.35 -4.56
N ASN A 76 -2.55 -11.07 -3.63
CA ASN A 76 -3.29 -10.56 -2.50
C ASN A 76 -4.44 -9.62 -2.88
N SER A 77 -4.77 -9.32 -4.13
CA SER A 77 -5.72 -8.22 -4.46
C SER A 77 -7.20 -8.62 -4.54
N GLY A 78 -7.57 -9.82 -4.09
CA GLY A 78 -8.96 -10.29 -4.11
C GLY A 78 -9.82 -9.74 -2.98
N ASN A 79 -11.09 -10.15 -2.94
CA ASN A 79 -12.05 -9.67 -1.93
C ASN A 79 -11.62 -10.15 -0.52
N PRO A 80 -11.39 -9.24 0.43
CA PRO A 80 -10.99 -9.59 1.79
C PRO A 80 -12.14 -10.05 2.68
N ASP A 81 -13.40 -9.73 2.35
CA ASP A 81 -14.57 -10.28 3.02
C ASP A 81 -15.10 -11.50 2.26
N LEU A 82 -14.78 -12.67 2.79
CA LEU A 82 -15.13 -13.97 2.20
C LEU A 82 -16.46 -14.50 2.74
N THR A 83 -17.10 -13.76 3.65
CA THR A 83 -18.33 -14.17 4.32
C THR A 83 -19.44 -14.39 3.29
N GLY A 84 -20.06 -15.58 3.32
CA GLY A 84 -21.17 -15.90 2.42
C GLY A 84 -20.79 -16.17 0.95
N LEU A 85 -19.51 -16.04 0.58
CA LEU A 85 -19.04 -16.37 -0.77
C LEU A 85 -18.93 -17.87 -1.02
N ASN A 86 -18.98 -18.70 0.04
CA ASN A 86 -18.82 -20.16 -0.03
C ASN A 86 -17.58 -20.58 -0.84
N ILE A 87 -16.48 -19.84 -0.68
CA ILE A 87 -15.22 -20.16 -1.35
C ILE A 87 -14.71 -21.53 -0.87
N PRO A 88 -14.20 -22.38 -1.77
CA PRO A 88 -13.56 -23.63 -1.38
C PRO A 88 -12.32 -23.37 -0.52
N SER A 89 -11.92 -24.33 0.32
CA SER A 89 -10.71 -24.22 1.15
C SER A 89 -9.41 -24.28 0.34
N ILE A 90 -9.48 -24.73 -0.91
CA ILE A 90 -8.35 -24.85 -1.83
C ILE A 90 -8.66 -24.21 -3.19
N ASP A 91 -7.61 -23.79 -3.89
CA ASP A 91 -7.68 -23.29 -5.26
C ASP A 91 -7.70 -24.45 -6.29
N ILE A 92 -7.64 -24.14 -7.59
CA ILE A 92 -7.65 -25.15 -8.66
C ILE A 92 -6.34 -25.97 -8.74
N ARG A 93 -5.31 -25.61 -7.97
CA ARG A 93 -4.01 -26.28 -7.86
C ARG A 93 -3.78 -26.93 -6.49
N ASP A 94 -4.83 -27.09 -5.70
CA ASP A 94 -4.78 -27.65 -4.35
C ASP A 94 -4.00 -26.82 -3.31
N ASN A 95 -3.70 -25.54 -3.60
CA ASN A 95 -3.16 -24.60 -2.61
C ASN A 95 -4.28 -24.09 -1.70
N GLU A 96 -3.96 -23.73 -0.45
CA GLU A 96 -4.93 -23.10 0.45
C GLU A 96 -5.47 -21.81 -0.18
N ARG A 97 -6.80 -21.65 -0.18
CA ARG A 97 -7.45 -20.52 -0.86
C ARG A 97 -7.20 -19.18 -0.16
N VAL A 98 -7.00 -19.21 1.15
CA VAL A 98 -6.81 -18.02 1.97
C VAL A 98 -5.44 -18.13 2.64
N SER A 99 -4.52 -17.26 2.27
CA SER A 99 -3.19 -17.18 2.88
C SER A 99 -3.07 -15.86 3.63
N HIS A 100 -2.69 -15.92 4.91
CA HIS A 100 -2.59 -14.74 5.79
C HIS A 100 -3.84 -13.83 5.83
N GLY A 101 -5.01 -14.40 5.56
CA GLY A 101 -6.30 -13.69 5.63
C GLY A 101 -6.75 -13.03 4.33
N ARG A 102 -6.00 -13.19 3.23
CA ARG A 102 -6.34 -12.60 1.93
C ARG A 102 -6.28 -13.65 0.82
N ILE A 103 -7.03 -13.40 -0.26
CA ILE A 103 -7.01 -14.20 -1.47
C ILE A 103 -6.44 -13.38 -2.62
N ASP A 104 -5.86 -14.05 -3.60
CA ASP A 104 -5.52 -13.46 -4.88
C ASP A 104 -6.77 -13.16 -5.70
N MET A 105 -6.61 -12.24 -6.64
CA MET A 105 -7.59 -12.04 -7.68
C MET A 105 -7.46 -13.13 -8.74
N GLY A 106 -8.27 -14.18 -8.64
CA GLY A 106 -8.29 -15.27 -9.62
C GLY A 106 -8.71 -16.62 -9.06
N ALA A 107 -8.34 -17.67 -9.80
CA ALA A 107 -8.65 -19.06 -9.45
C ALA A 107 -7.44 -19.84 -8.90
N ILE A 108 -6.24 -19.26 -8.95
CA ILE A 108 -4.97 -19.84 -8.51
C ILE A 108 -4.33 -18.85 -7.55
N GLU A 109 -3.94 -19.32 -6.36
CA GLU A 109 -3.31 -18.51 -5.31
C GLU A 109 -1.79 -18.52 -5.44
N THR A 110 -1.18 -17.38 -5.14
CA THR A 110 0.25 -17.12 -5.12
C THR A 110 0.59 -16.40 -3.82
N SER A 111 1.29 -17.05 -2.90
CA SER A 111 1.65 -16.42 -1.62
C SER A 111 3.09 -15.92 -1.60
N ILE A 112 3.27 -14.65 -1.29
CA ILE A 112 4.57 -14.05 -0.98
C ILE A 112 4.58 -13.69 0.51
N SER A 113 4.97 -14.66 1.34
CA SER A 113 4.93 -14.50 2.80
C SER A 113 5.81 -13.35 3.31
N ARG A 114 6.98 -13.13 2.68
CA ARG A 114 7.92 -12.12 3.13
C ARG A 114 8.81 -11.59 2.01
N ILE A 115 8.96 -10.28 1.96
CA ILE A 115 10.03 -9.56 1.25
C ILE A 115 10.98 -8.96 2.28
N ASN A 116 12.30 -9.09 2.08
CA ASN A 116 13.29 -8.34 2.87
C ASN A 116 13.72 -7.11 2.09
N VAL A 117 13.72 -5.94 2.74
CA VAL A 117 14.07 -4.68 2.10
C VAL A 117 14.99 -3.84 2.98
N SER A 118 15.96 -3.20 2.33
CA SER A 118 16.77 -2.11 2.87
C SER A 118 17.47 -1.38 1.70
N GLY A 119 17.99 -0.19 1.96
CA GLY A 119 18.73 0.60 0.99
C GLY A 119 17.85 1.32 -0.02
N THR A 120 18.45 1.68 -1.14
CA THR A 120 17.82 2.45 -2.21
C THR A 120 16.87 1.61 -3.05
N ILE A 121 15.65 2.11 -3.26
CA ILE A 121 14.71 1.59 -4.26
C ILE A 121 15.18 2.07 -5.65
N PRO A 122 15.62 1.17 -6.56
CA PRO A 122 16.37 1.58 -7.74
C PRO A 122 15.50 2.08 -8.91
N ALA A 123 14.21 1.74 -8.90
CA ALA A 123 13.21 2.12 -9.91
C ALA A 123 11.81 1.90 -9.31
N ASP A 124 10.77 2.33 -10.02
CA ASP A 124 9.38 2.10 -9.61
C ASP A 124 9.16 0.64 -9.22
N SER A 125 8.72 0.43 -7.98
CA SER A 125 8.67 -0.90 -7.37
C SER A 125 7.37 -1.07 -6.59
N ALA A 126 6.67 -2.18 -6.83
CA ALA A 126 5.56 -2.63 -6.00
C ALA A 126 6.04 -3.76 -5.09
N MET A 127 5.89 -3.58 -3.77
CA MET A 127 6.12 -4.64 -2.79
C MET A 127 4.80 -5.32 -2.50
N VAL A 128 4.66 -6.54 -3.00
CA VAL A 128 3.49 -7.38 -2.81
C VAL A 128 3.87 -8.56 -1.93
N ALA A 129 3.57 -8.45 -0.64
CA ALA A 129 3.86 -9.50 0.35
C ALA A 129 3.04 -9.32 1.63
N ASP A 130 2.81 -10.41 2.34
CA ASP A 130 2.13 -10.37 3.64
C ASP A 130 2.98 -9.60 4.67
N THR A 131 4.29 -9.82 4.67
CA THR A 131 5.25 -9.08 5.49
C THR A 131 6.34 -8.43 4.63
N ILE A 132 6.47 -7.12 4.73
CA ILE A 132 7.60 -6.37 4.21
C ILE A 132 8.56 -6.13 5.37
N PHE A 133 9.60 -6.95 5.44
CA PHE A 133 10.55 -6.98 6.54
C PHE A 133 11.71 -6.02 6.26
N VAL A 134 11.77 -4.95 7.05
CA VAL A 134 12.72 -3.86 6.87
C VAL A 134 13.97 -4.12 7.72
N THR A 135 15.09 -4.41 7.06
CA THR A 135 16.38 -4.76 7.69
C THR A 135 17.38 -3.60 7.72
N GLY A 136 16.96 -2.42 7.29
CA GLY A 136 17.77 -1.20 7.21
C GLY A 136 16.93 -0.05 6.65
N ASP A 137 17.48 1.17 6.69
CA ASP A 137 16.82 2.34 6.12
C ASP A 137 16.39 2.10 4.67
N ILE A 138 15.19 2.56 4.31
CA ILE A 138 14.69 2.56 2.94
C ILE A 138 14.86 3.97 2.38
N PHE A 139 15.44 4.08 1.19
CA PHE A 139 15.55 5.34 0.47
C PHE A 139 14.78 5.26 -0.85
N VAL A 140 13.79 6.13 -1.05
CA VAL A 140 13.05 6.26 -2.31
C VAL A 140 13.57 7.49 -3.04
N PRO A 141 14.37 7.35 -4.12
CA PRO A 141 14.94 8.47 -4.85
C PRO A 141 13.87 9.37 -5.49
N ASP A 142 14.27 10.59 -5.82
CA ASP A 142 13.47 11.50 -6.62
C ASP A 142 13.05 10.86 -7.96
N GLY A 143 11.80 11.07 -8.37
CA GLY A 143 11.22 10.43 -9.56
C GLY A 143 10.90 8.94 -9.45
N VAL A 144 11.20 8.28 -8.32
CA VAL A 144 10.89 6.85 -8.09
C VAL A 144 9.65 6.69 -7.22
N THR A 145 8.80 5.71 -7.55
CA THR A 145 7.61 5.34 -6.80
C THR A 145 7.79 4.01 -6.07
N LEU A 146 7.65 4.02 -4.74
CA LEU A 146 7.50 2.81 -3.93
C LEU A 146 6.01 2.58 -3.63
N THR A 147 5.47 1.45 -4.08
CA THR A 147 4.10 1.02 -3.81
C THR A 147 4.08 -0.13 -2.81
N ILE A 148 3.22 -0.04 -1.79
CA ILE A 148 3.00 -1.08 -0.78
C ILE A 148 1.59 -1.63 -0.98
N SER A 149 1.47 -2.95 -1.17
CA SER A 149 0.15 -3.58 -1.39
C SER A 149 -0.78 -3.41 -0.17
N PRO A 150 -2.11 -3.28 -0.38
CA PRO A 150 -3.09 -3.34 0.70
C PRO A 150 -2.89 -4.59 1.59
N GLY A 151 -3.16 -4.47 2.88
CA GLY A 151 -3.05 -5.57 3.85
C GLY A 151 -1.63 -5.94 4.29
N SER A 152 -0.59 -5.33 3.72
CA SER A 152 0.80 -5.64 4.08
C SER A 152 1.15 -5.22 5.51
N LEU A 153 1.94 -6.04 6.20
CA LEU A 153 2.64 -5.68 7.42
C LEU A 153 4.07 -5.22 7.10
N VAL A 154 4.32 -3.92 7.17
CA VAL A 154 5.66 -3.32 7.10
C VAL A 154 6.30 -3.41 8.50
N LEU A 155 7.21 -4.36 8.67
CA LEU A 155 7.79 -4.76 9.94
C LEU A 155 9.26 -4.39 10.02
N PHE A 156 9.62 -3.48 10.91
CA PHE A 156 11.00 -3.01 11.09
C PHE A 156 11.74 -3.83 12.14
N ASP A 157 12.89 -4.39 11.78
CA ASP A 157 13.75 -5.19 12.69
C ASP A 157 14.78 -4.32 13.45
N GLY A 158 14.60 -3.01 13.43
CA GLY A 158 15.50 -2.06 14.08
C GLY A 158 15.01 -0.62 13.96
N HIS A 159 15.83 0.29 14.47
CA HIS A 159 15.59 1.73 14.40
C HIS A 159 15.94 2.26 12.99
N TYR A 160 15.05 1.98 12.04
CA TYR A 160 15.21 2.35 10.63
C TYR A 160 14.07 3.25 10.16
N LYS A 161 14.34 4.08 9.17
CA LYS A 161 13.35 4.99 8.55
C LYS A 161 13.03 4.63 7.12
N ILE A 162 11.97 5.26 6.60
CA ILE A 162 11.73 5.40 5.16
C ILE A 162 11.99 6.88 4.80
N ASP A 163 13.06 7.15 4.06
CA ASP A 163 13.39 8.48 3.52
C ASP A 163 12.88 8.57 2.06
N VAL A 164 11.83 9.36 1.86
CA VAL A 164 11.12 9.46 0.59
C VAL A 164 11.42 10.81 -0.06
N LYS A 165 12.28 10.77 -1.08
CA LYS A 165 12.47 11.87 -2.03
C LYS A 165 11.61 11.72 -3.28
N GLY A 166 11.14 10.51 -3.59
CA GLY A 166 10.19 10.24 -4.67
C GLY A 166 8.74 10.24 -4.19
N THR A 167 8.01 9.16 -4.52
CA THR A 167 6.61 8.95 -4.16
C THR A 167 6.44 7.66 -3.35
N LEU A 168 5.68 7.72 -2.26
CA LEU A 168 5.25 6.55 -1.49
C LEU A 168 3.74 6.35 -1.67
N LEU A 169 3.34 5.20 -2.19
CA LEU A 169 1.93 4.79 -2.35
C LEU A 169 1.64 3.63 -1.40
N ALA A 170 1.10 3.94 -0.22
CA ALA A 170 0.55 2.98 0.72
C ALA A 170 -0.97 3.19 0.79
N VAL A 171 -1.69 2.47 -0.07
CA VAL A 171 -3.14 2.62 -0.23
C VAL A 171 -3.80 1.31 0.17
N GLY A 172 -4.17 1.18 1.44
CA GLY A 172 -4.95 0.07 1.96
C GLY A 172 -6.45 0.26 1.73
N THR A 173 -7.24 -0.64 2.30
CA THR A 173 -8.71 -0.53 2.38
C THR A 173 -9.18 -0.70 3.83
N SER A 174 -10.47 -0.46 4.10
CA SER A 174 -11.06 -0.65 5.44
C SER A 174 -10.93 -2.09 5.95
N SER A 175 -10.88 -3.05 5.04
CA SER A 175 -10.68 -4.47 5.30
C SER A 175 -9.21 -4.89 5.20
N ASP A 176 -8.39 -4.19 4.40
CA ASP A 176 -6.98 -4.49 4.17
C ASP A 176 -6.08 -3.30 4.56
N THR A 177 -6.09 -2.98 5.85
CA THR A 177 -5.23 -1.90 6.40
C THR A 177 -3.75 -2.27 6.28
N ILE A 178 -2.91 -1.31 5.86
CA ILE A 178 -1.46 -1.48 5.85
C ILE A 178 -0.90 -1.09 7.22
N PHE A 179 -0.07 -1.95 7.82
CA PHE A 179 0.50 -1.70 9.15
C PHE A 179 1.99 -1.38 9.09
N PHE A 180 2.41 -0.27 9.67
CA PHE A 180 3.81 0.08 9.90
C PHE A 180 4.11 -0.01 11.40
N ARG A 181 5.03 -0.90 11.78
CA ARG A 181 5.47 -1.05 13.18
C ARG A 181 6.83 -1.73 13.32
N VAL A 182 7.46 -1.55 14.47
CA VAL A 182 8.64 -2.31 14.85
C VAL A 182 8.27 -3.77 15.20
N GLN A 183 9.18 -4.71 14.93
CA GLN A 183 9.02 -6.12 15.28
C GLN A 183 8.99 -6.34 16.80
N ASN A 184 9.87 -5.65 17.52
CA ASN A 184 10.02 -5.77 18.96
C ASN A 184 9.86 -4.38 19.58
N SER A 185 8.77 -4.16 20.30
CA SER A 185 8.48 -2.90 20.99
C SER A 185 9.01 -2.85 22.43
N THR A 186 9.79 -3.85 22.86
CA THR A 186 10.42 -3.86 24.19
C THR A 186 11.32 -2.65 24.35
N GLY A 187 11.08 -1.84 25.39
CA GLY A 187 11.84 -0.60 25.63
C GLY A 187 11.15 0.66 25.10
N PHE A 188 10.04 0.54 24.36
CA PHE A 188 9.37 1.70 23.75
C PHE A 188 9.00 2.80 24.76
N SER A 189 8.60 2.43 25.99
CA SER A 189 8.23 3.39 27.04
C SER A 189 9.39 4.22 27.59
N ASN A 190 10.64 3.86 27.28
CA ASN A 190 11.82 4.65 27.66
C ASN A 190 12.04 5.78 26.66
N PHE A 191 11.75 7.02 27.06
CA PHE A 191 11.94 8.21 26.22
C PHE A 191 13.40 8.68 26.12
N GLU A 192 14.33 8.03 26.82
CA GLU A 192 15.78 8.31 26.76
C GLU A 192 16.50 7.44 25.71
N SER A 193 15.77 6.55 25.01
CA SER A 193 16.34 5.56 24.08
C SER A 193 15.40 5.33 22.89
N THR A 194 15.97 4.94 21.75
CA THR A 194 15.25 4.48 20.55
C THR A 194 14.90 2.99 20.59
N ASP A 195 15.16 2.30 21.70
CA ASP A 195 14.75 0.92 21.91
C ASP A 195 13.23 0.76 21.76
N GLY A 196 12.84 -0.35 21.13
CA GLY A 196 11.44 -0.69 20.94
C GLY A 196 10.74 0.15 19.89
N SER A 197 11.47 0.77 18.95
CA SER A 197 10.92 1.65 17.93
C SER A 197 11.64 1.60 16.59
N TRP A 198 10.94 2.06 15.55
CA TRP A 198 11.49 2.43 14.25
C TRP A 198 11.48 3.96 14.10
N ASP A 199 12.14 4.51 13.08
CA ASP A 199 12.42 5.96 13.01
C ASP A 199 11.42 6.76 12.15
N GLY A 200 10.36 6.16 11.63
CA GLY A 200 9.29 6.91 10.93
C GLY A 200 9.50 7.11 9.43
N ILE A 201 8.65 7.95 8.83
CA ILE A 201 8.62 8.27 7.39
C ILE A 201 8.97 9.75 7.18
N TYR A 202 9.96 10.02 6.34
CA TYR A 202 10.45 11.38 6.07
C TYR A 202 10.17 11.78 4.63
N LEU A 203 9.60 12.98 4.46
CA LEU A 203 9.47 13.67 3.18
C LEU A 203 10.03 15.09 3.37
N ASN A 204 11.31 15.26 3.05
CA ASN A 204 12.02 16.52 3.25
C ASN A 204 12.52 17.09 1.93
N ASN A 205 11.77 18.05 1.40
CA ASN A 205 12.13 18.83 0.21
C ASN A 205 12.84 20.16 0.55
N GLY A 206 13.17 20.38 1.83
CA GLY A 206 13.86 21.59 2.29
C GLY A 206 15.35 21.58 1.94
N PRO A 207 16.08 22.66 2.28
CA PRO A 207 17.50 22.83 1.93
C PRO A 207 18.43 21.72 2.45
N ASN A 208 18.09 21.12 3.58
CA ASN A 208 18.84 20.01 4.19
C ASN A 208 18.35 18.62 3.73
N GLY A 209 17.36 18.57 2.84
CA GLY A 209 16.77 17.35 2.28
C GLY A 209 17.00 17.25 0.78
N ALA A 210 15.91 17.24 0.00
CA ALA A 210 15.95 17.19 -1.46
C ALA A 210 16.11 18.57 -2.13
N ASN A 211 16.09 19.66 -1.36
CA ASN A 211 16.36 21.03 -1.82
C ASN A 211 15.56 21.43 -3.09
N GLY A 212 14.25 21.17 -3.06
CA GLY A 212 13.34 21.48 -4.16
C GLY A 212 13.30 20.46 -5.29
N ALA A 213 14.07 19.37 -5.25
CA ALA A 213 14.03 18.34 -6.29
C ALA A 213 12.64 17.69 -6.39
N MET A 214 11.93 17.51 -5.26
CA MET A 214 10.64 16.80 -5.22
C MET A 214 9.46 17.61 -5.79
N ASN A 215 9.69 18.78 -6.40
CA ASN A 215 8.62 19.70 -6.80
C ASN A 215 7.76 19.15 -7.96
N ASP A 216 8.35 18.29 -8.79
CA ASP A 216 7.70 17.63 -9.93
C ASP A 216 7.09 16.26 -9.58
N ASN A 217 7.49 15.65 -8.46
CA ASN A 217 6.88 14.41 -7.98
C ASN A 217 5.37 14.54 -7.76
N ASP A 218 4.67 13.41 -7.98
CA ASP A 218 3.26 13.29 -7.65
C ASP A 218 3.05 13.13 -6.13
N SER A 219 1.80 12.98 -5.71
CA SER A 219 1.42 12.91 -4.32
C SER A 219 1.75 11.56 -3.70
N SER A 220 2.37 11.58 -2.51
CA SER A 220 2.45 10.39 -1.67
C SER A 220 1.11 10.13 -0.98
N LEU A 221 0.68 8.88 -0.93
CA LEU A 221 -0.61 8.44 -0.42
C LEU A 221 -0.43 7.50 0.78
N LEU A 222 -1.08 7.81 1.89
CA LEU A 222 -1.19 6.94 3.08
C LEU A 222 -2.67 6.79 3.45
N VAL A 223 -3.34 5.87 2.78
CA VAL A 223 -4.79 5.64 2.89
C VAL A 223 -5.04 4.31 3.58
N TYR A 224 -5.93 4.25 4.58
CA TYR A 224 -6.15 3.06 5.41
C TYR A 224 -4.84 2.43 5.90
N CYS A 225 -3.99 3.26 6.51
CA CYS A 225 -2.72 2.86 7.09
C CYS A 225 -2.79 2.95 8.62
N SER A 226 -2.04 2.10 9.32
CA SER A 226 -1.80 2.20 10.76
C SER A 226 -0.31 2.37 11.03
N ILE A 227 0.08 3.52 11.57
CA ILE A 227 1.48 3.87 11.83
C ILE A 227 1.70 3.96 13.34
N SER A 228 2.53 3.05 13.87
CA SER A 228 2.70 2.92 15.33
C SER A 228 4.10 2.50 15.76
N TYR A 229 4.44 2.80 17.02
CA TYR A 229 5.73 2.49 17.64
C TYR A 229 6.91 3.13 16.91
N ALA A 230 6.70 4.27 16.27
CA ALA A 230 7.79 5.08 15.76
C ALA A 230 8.32 5.97 16.89
N LYS A 231 9.64 6.06 17.02
CA LYS A 231 10.31 6.99 17.91
C LYS A 231 11.50 7.59 17.22
N THR A 232 11.65 8.91 17.29
CA THR A 232 12.72 9.60 16.59
C THR A 232 13.54 10.49 17.52
N GLU A 233 14.80 10.68 17.15
CA GLU A 233 15.69 11.73 17.67
C GLU A 233 15.56 13.04 16.89
N GLY A 234 14.57 13.15 15.99
CA GLY A 234 14.25 14.36 15.23
C GLY A 234 12.82 14.83 15.47
N ASN A 235 12.25 15.51 14.48
CA ASN A 235 10.84 15.92 14.53
C ASN A 235 9.95 14.95 13.74
N GLY A 236 8.74 14.67 14.24
CA GLY A 236 7.74 13.92 13.49
C GLY A 236 7.94 12.42 13.57
N ALA A 237 7.73 11.82 14.74
CA ALA A 237 8.08 10.42 14.98
C ALA A 237 7.43 9.45 14.00
N ALA A 238 6.12 9.56 13.76
CA ALA A 238 5.47 8.74 12.75
C ALA A 238 5.80 9.27 11.34
N MET A 239 5.71 10.59 11.15
CA MET A 239 5.99 11.25 9.87
C MET A 239 6.56 12.66 10.03
N SER A 240 7.52 13.01 9.17
CA SER A 240 8.12 14.34 9.10
C SER A 240 7.98 14.93 7.69
N LEU A 241 7.19 16.01 7.53
CA LEU A 241 6.97 16.68 6.25
C LEU A 241 7.60 18.07 6.26
N VAL A 242 8.59 18.29 5.40
CA VAL A 242 9.39 19.51 5.36
C VAL A 242 9.45 20.03 3.92
N TYR A 243 8.88 21.21 3.67
CA TYR A 243 8.72 21.83 2.33
C TYR A 243 8.01 20.93 1.29
N PHE A 244 7.15 20.00 1.73
CA PHE A 244 6.46 19.07 0.84
C PHE A 244 5.00 18.89 1.25
N SER A 245 4.09 19.43 0.43
CA SER A 245 2.64 19.43 0.72
C SER A 245 1.86 18.39 -0.07
N LYS A 246 2.46 17.74 -1.08
CA LYS A 246 1.80 16.73 -1.91
C LYS A 246 1.74 15.38 -1.17
N VAL A 247 1.11 15.38 0.00
CA VAL A 247 0.87 14.19 0.81
C VAL A 247 -0.60 14.14 1.19
N ARG A 248 -1.18 12.96 1.03
CA ARG A 248 -2.57 12.69 1.37
C ARG A 248 -2.65 11.54 2.36
N ILE A 249 -3.23 11.81 3.52
CA ILE A 249 -3.42 10.85 4.60
C ILE A 249 -4.92 10.73 4.85
N GLU A 250 -5.50 9.57 4.54
CA GLU A 250 -6.95 9.36 4.64
C GLU A 250 -7.29 8.06 5.36
N HIS A 251 -8.33 8.06 6.20
CA HIS A 251 -8.80 6.84 6.88
C HIS A 251 -7.70 6.09 7.67
N SER A 252 -6.66 6.80 8.09
CA SER A 252 -5.47 6.23 8.70
C SER A 252 -5.44 6.45 10.21
N VAL A 253 -4.74 5.58 10.91
CA VAL A 253 -4.50 5.65 12.35
C VAL A 253 -3.02 5.95 12.59
N ILE A 254 -2.73 7.00 13.34
CA ILE A 254 -1.38 7.36 13.76
C ILE A 254 -1.38 7.35 15.29
N GLU A 255 -0.76 6.34 15.89
CA GLU A 255 -0.84 6.12 17.33
C GLU A 255 0.40 5.52 17.96
N ASN A 256 0.59 5.78 19.26
CA ASN A 256 1.73 5.27 20.04
C ASN A 256 3.06 5.61 19.36
N ASN A 257 3.25 6.87 18.99
CA ASN A 257 4.50 7.38 18.43
C ASN A 257 5.06 8.48 19.34
N GLY A 258 6.36 8.69 19.35
CA GLY A 258 6.91 9.80 20.15
C GLY A 258 8.33 10.22 19.85
N THR A 259 8.74 11.35 20.38
CA THR A 259 10.13 11.80 20.29
C THR A 259 10.91 11.33 21.52
N ILE A 260 12.22 11.11 21.40
CA ILE A 260 13.08 10.98 22.58
C ILE A 260 13.35 12.37 23.21
N VAL A 261 13.69 12.40 24.50
CA VAL A 261 13.87 13.62 25.31
C VAL A 261 15.05 14.53 24.92
N SER A 262 15.81 14.21 23.87
CA SER A 262 17.00 14.97 23.50
C SER A 262 16.68 16.29 22.77
N SER A 263 16.09 17.23 23.51
CA SER A 263 15.89 18.65 23.19
C SER A 263 14.83 19.01 22.14
N ASN A 264 13.74 19.62 22.62
CA ASN A 264 12.79 20.47 21.89
C ASN A 264 12.15 19.88 20.62
N PHE A 265 12.17 18.57 20.44
CA PHE A 265 11.56 17.94 19.29
C PHE A 265 10.05 18.03 19.33
N LEU A 266 9.46 18.24 18.15
CA LEU A 266 8.03 18.52 18.01
C LEU A 266 7.36 17.41 17.21
N GLY A 267 6.05 17.24 17.48
CA GLY A 267 5.18 16.40 16.65
C GLY A 267 5.38 14.92 16.88
N GLY A 268 5.04 14.41 18.07
CA GLY A 268 5.11 12.98 18.38
C GLY A 268 4.31 12.08 17.42
N GLY A 269 3.37 12.63 16.65
CA GLY A 269 2.74 11.94 15.51
C GLY A 269 3.33 12.42 14.20
N ILE A 270 2.88 13.59 13.73
CA ILE A 270 3.36 14.22 12.49
C ILE A 270 4.01 15.56 12.83
N TYR A 271 5.15 15.85 12.19
CA TYR A 271 5.75 17.17 12.13
C TYR A 271 5.57 17.80 10.75
N LEU A 272 5.21 19.09 10.72
CA LEU A 272 4.99 19.85 9.49
C LEU A 272 5.80 21.15 9.53
N GLU A 273 6.63 21.35 8.51
CA GLU A 273 7.37 22.59 8.27
C GLU A 273 7.19 23.00 6.82
N HIS A 274 6.69 24.22 6.57
CA HIS A 274 6.38 24.69 5.22
C HIS A 274 5.56 23.69 4.37
N SER A 275 4.67 22.94 5.04
CA SER A 275 3.94 21.81 4.45
C SER A 275 2.47 21.83 4.87
N GLY A 276 1.58 21.57 3.92
CA GLY A 276 0.13 21.50 4.12
C GLY A 276 -0.47 20.26 3.48
N PRO A 277 -0.29 19.06 4.08
CA PRO A 277 -0.86 17.82 3.55
C PRO A 277 -2.40 17.82 3.66
N TYR A 278 -3.06 17.03 2.82
CA TYR A 278 -4.47 16.73 2.98
C TYR A 278 -4.63 15.59 4.00
N ILE A 279 -5.31 15.86 5.12
CA ILE A 279 -5.55 14.87 6.18
C ILE A 279 -7.05 14.77 6.43
N ASN A 280 -7.63 13.58 6.25
CA ASN A 280 -9.07 13.39 6.34
C ASN A 280 -9.43 12.04 6.98
N PHE A 281 -10.51 11.97 7.76
CA PHE A 281 -10.97 10.74 8.44
C PHE A 281 -9.89 9.97 9.23
N CYS A 282 -8.88 10.65 9.76
CA CYS A 282 -7.79 10.03 10.49
C CYS A 282 -8.01 10.02 12.00
N ARG A 283 -7.44 9.03 12.69
CA ARG A 283 -7.35 9.00 14.16
C ARG A 283 -5.92 9.25 14.61
N PHE A 284 -5.73 10.23 15.50
CA PHE A 284 -4.46 10.48 16.18
C PHE A 284 -4.64 10.23 17.67
N SER A 285 -3.85 9.32 18.26
CA SER A 285 -3.98 9.01 19.69
C SER A 285 -2.67 8.54 20.31
N HIS A 286 -2.43 8.86 21.58
CA HIS A 286 -1.25 8.39 22.32
C HIS A 286 0.10 8.71 21.63
N ASN A 287 0.14 9.82 20.89
CA ASN A 287 1.38 10.35 20.34
C ASN A 287 1.93 11.41 21.29
N SER A 288 3.23 11.39 21.58
CA SER A 288 3.84 12.29 22.57
C SER A 288 5.12 12.92 22.05
N SER A 289 5.23 14.24 22.13
CA SER A 289 6.52 14.93 22.12
C SER A 289 6.99 15.11 23.56
N SER A 290 8.27 14.89 23.80
CA SER A 290 8.96 15.12 25.07
C SER A 290 9.31 16.59 25.29
#